data_AF-Q3LA11-F1
#
_entry.id   AF-Q3LA11-F1
#
_cell.length_a   1.000
_cell.length_b   1.000
_cell.length_c   1.000
_cell.angle_alpha   90.00
_cell.angle_beta   90.00
_cell.angle_gamma   90.00
#
_symmetry.space_group_name_H-M   'P 1'
#
loop_
_entity.id
_entity.type
_entity.pdbx_description
1 polymer ?
#
loop_
_entity_poly.entity_id
_entity_poly.type
_entity_poly.pdbx_seq_one_letter_code
_entity_poly.pdbx_strand_id
1 'polypeptide(L)'
;MGRPSKGARRCLSVRAPLNQAEVYERRADELGIDLGDYWVLVMARASNLDIPDYILKKLDPERLRIHDSRYALHRTQTARDAADGELSVPA
;
A
#
# COMPACT_ATOMS: atom_id res chain seq x y z
N MET A 1 -25.92 -1.46 -1.18
CA MET A 1 -24.87 -2.38 -1.65
C MET A 1 -23.74 -2.37 -0.63
N GLY A 2 -23.47 -3.48 0.06
CA GLY A 2 -22.40 -3.57 1.06
C GLY A 2 -21.03 -3.68 0.40
N ARG A 3 -20.00 -3.04 0.99
CA ARG A 3 -18.61 -3.18 0.51
C ARG A 3 -18.13 -4.62 0.74
N PRO A 4 -17.37 -5.22 -0.19
CA PRO A 4 -16.83 -6.56 0.00
C PRO A 4 -15.97 -6.64 1.26
N SER A 5 -16.07 -7.77 1.98
CA SER A 5 -15.28 -8.01 3.18
C SER A 5 -13.79 -8.01 2.84
N LYS A 6 -12.99 -7.22 3.55
CA LYS A 6 -11.52 -7.17 3.42
C LYS A 6 -10.80 -8.22 4.29
N GLY A 7 -11.50 -9.26 4.79
CA GLY A 7 -10.92 -10.31 5.65
C GLY A 7 -10.66 -9.89 7.11
N ALA A 8 -10.02 -10.78 7.89
CA ALA A 8 -9.67 -10.53 9.30
C ALA A 8 -8.58 -9.45 9.42
N ARG A 9 -8.85 -8.38 10.18
CA ARG A 9 -7.98 -7.21 10.26
C ARG A 9 -8.18 -6.44 11.57
N ARG A 10 -7.12 -5.80 12.08
CA ARG A 10 -7.20 -4.87 13.22
C ARG A 10 -7.48 -3.46 12.73
N CYS A 11 -8.14 -2.65 13.56
CA CYS A 11 -8.36 -1.24 13.28
C CYS A 11 -7.08 -0.45 13.57
N LEU A 12 -6.68 0.40 12.63
CA LEU A 12 -5.64 1.41 12.83
C LEU A 12 -6.30 2.78 12.72
N SER A 13 -6.26 3.56 13.80
CA SER A 13 -6.76 4.94 13.82
C SER A 13 -5.58 5.91 13.81
N VAL A 14 -5.53 6.78 12.81
CA VAL A 14 -4.45 7.77 12.62
C VAL A 14 -5.08 9.15 12.41
N ARG A 15 -4.41 10.20 12.91
CA ARG A 15 -4.78 11.60 12.67
C ARG A 15 -3.66 12.27 11.89
N ALA A 16 -3.96 12.73 10.69
CA ALA A 16 -3.03 13.49 9.85
C ALA A 16 -3.30 15.00 9.99
N PRO A 17 -2.27 15.85 9.83
CA PRO A 17 -2.45 17.27 9.59
C PRO A 17 -3.40 17.53 8.41
N LEU A 18 -4.20 18.59 8.49
CA LEU A 18 -5.27 18.86 7.52
C LEU A 18 -4.77 18.97 6.07
N ASN A 19 -3.66 19.70 5.90
CA ASN A 19 -3.01 19.86 4.59
C ASN A 19 -2.48 18.54 4.00
N GLN A 20 -2.16 17.55 4.83
CA GLN A 20 -1.72 16.24 4.37
C GLN A 20 -2.91 15.35 4.03
N ALA A 21 -3.98 15.42 4.82
CA ALA A 21 -5.21 14.66 4.59
C ALA A 21 -5.77 14.92 3.19
N GLU A 22 -5.87 16.18 2.77
CA GLU A 22 -6.33 16.57 1.42
C GLU A 22 -5.46 15.98 0.30
N VAL A 23 -4.14 15.93 0.51
CA VAL A 23 -3.21 15.33 -0.46
C VAL A 23 -3.41 13.83 -0.56
N TYR A 24 -3.65 13.15 0.57
CA TYR A 24 -3.87 11.71 0.59
C TYR A 24 -5.22 11.33 -0.02
N GLU A 25 -6.27 12.12 0.23
CA GLU A 25 -7.59 11.95 -0.38
C GLU A 25 -7.50 12.07 -1.90
N ARG A 26 -6.88 13.15 -2.40
CA ARG A 26 -6.69 13.33 -3.84
C ARG A 26 -5.94 12.15 -4.47
N ARG A 27 -4.87 11.67 -3.83
CA ARG A 27 -4.09 10.52 -4.33
C ARG A 27 -4.88 9.20 -4.31
N ALA A 28 -5.70 9.00 -3.30
CA ALA A 28 -6.58 7.84 -3.22
C ALA A 28 -7.60 7.86 -4.36
N ASP A 29 -8.21 9.03 -4.63
CA ASP A 29 -9.18 9.24 -5.70
C ASP A 29 -8.55 9.03 -7.09
N GLU A 30 -7.35 9.55 -7.32
CA GLU A 30 -6.59 9.34 -8.55
C GLU A 30 -6.36 7.84 -8.84
N LEU A 31 -6.06 7.06 -7.80
CA LEU A 31 -5.90 5.61 -7.86
C LEU A 31 -7.23 4.83 -7.86
N GLY A 32 -8.36 5.51 -7.65
CA GLY A 32 -9.70 4.90 -7.57
C GLY A 32 -9.91 4.01 -6.34
N ILE A 33 -9.19 4.26 -5.24
CA ILE A 33 -9.27 3.47 -4.00
C ILE A 33 -9.72 4.32 -2.82
N ASP A 34 -10.25 3.67 -1.77
CA ASP A 34 -10.62 4.37 -0.54
C ASP A 34 -9.35 4.92 0.16
N LEU A 35 -9.46 6.07 0.84
CA LEU A 35 -8.35 6.67 1.61
C LEU A 35 -7.68 5.68 2.57
N GLY A 36 -8.46 4.85 3.28
CA GLY A 36 -7.91 3.83 4.17
C GLY A 36 -7.11 2.75 3.44
N ASP A 37 -7.48 2.41 2.21
CA ASP A 37 -6.74 1.44 1.39
C ASP A 37 -5.46 2.09 0.83
N TYR A 38 -5.50 3.38 0.50
CA TYR A 38 -4.30 4.14 0.15
C TYR A 38 -3.28 4.18 1.30
N TRP A 39 -3.72 4.38 2.54
CA TRP A 39 -2.84 4.33 3.70
C TRP A 39 -2.17 2.97 3.88
N VAL A 40 -2.93 1.87 3.75
CA VAL A 40 -2.37 0.52 3.85
C VAL A 40 -1.39 0.25 2.71
N LEU A 41 -1.68 0.71 1.50
CA LEU A 41 -0.77 0.61 0.35
C LEU A 41 0.56 1.32 0.61
N VAL A 42 0.52 2.57 1.08
CA VAL A 42 1.72 3.36 1.37
C VAL A 42 2.52 2.73 2.50
N MET A 43 1.87 2.31 3.59
CA MET A 43 2.55 1.68 4.73
C MET A 43 3.14 0.32 4.37
N ALA A 44 2.43 -0.51 3.59
CA ALA A 44 2.96 -1.79 3.13
C ALA A 44 4.26 -1.58 2.34
N ARG A 45 4.27 -0.63 1.39
CA ARG A 45 5.49 -0.32 0.61
C ARG A 45 6.61 0.29 1.45
N ALA A 46 6.30 1.26 2.31
CA ALA A 46 7.30 1.90 3.17
C ALA A 46 7.99 0.89 4.09
N SER A 47 7.27 -0.15 4.49
CA SER A 47 7.78 -1.26 5.33
C SER A 47 8.23 -2.48 4.52
N ASN A 48 8.25 -2.40 3.18
CA ASN A 48 8.58 -3.51 2.27
C ASN A 48 7.77 -4.80 2.51
N LEU A 49 6.49 -4.64 2.85
CA LEU A 49 5.51 -5.69 3.04
C LEU A 49 4.68 -5.91 1.77
N ASP A 50 4.11 -7.11 1.64
CA ASP A 50 3.19 -7.43 0.56
C ASP A 50 1.93 -6.56 0.62
N ILE A 51 1.49 -6.10 -0.56
CA ILE A 51 0.27 -5.33 -0.71
C ILE A 51 -0.93 -6.29 -0.63
N PRO A 52 -1.92 -6.04 0.25
CA PRO A 52 -3.08 -6.91 0.37
C PRO A 52 -3.88 -7.08 -0.92
N ASP A 53 -4.29 -8.32 -1.22
CA ASP A 53 -5.01 -8.69 -2.45
C ASP A 53 -6.29 -7.87 -2.70
N TYR A 54 -7.01 -7.50 -1.64
CA TYR A 54 -8.25 -6.73 -1.78
C TYR A 54 -7.99 -5.30 -2.30
N ILE A 55 -6.76 -4.78 -2.15
CA ILE A 55 -6.33 -3.50 -2.71
C ILE A 55 -5.88 -3.72 -4.15
N LEU A 56 -5.11 -4.77 -4.41
CA LEU A 56 -4.66 -5.13 -5.76
C LEU A 56 -5.83 -5.34 -6.73
N LYS A 57 -6.94 -5.90 -6.26
CA LYS A 57 -8.18 -6.07 -7.05
C LYS A 57 -8.87 -4.76 -7.44
N LYS A 58 -8.64 -3.68 -6.68
CA LYS A 58 -9.22 -2.36 -6.94
C LYS A 58 -8.29 -1.48 -7.77
N LEU A 59 -6.98 -1.72 -7.66
CA LEU A 59 -5.96 -0.96 -8.37
C LEU A 59 -6.05 -1.26 -9.86
N ASP A 60 -6.20 -0.19 -10.64
CA ASP A 60 -6.00 -0.26 -12.08
C ASP A 60 -4.48 -0.23 -12.35
N PRO A 61 -3.91 -1.28 -12.97
CA PRO A 61 -2.47 -1.36 -13.23
C PRO A 61 -1.96 -0.22 -14.13
N GLU A 62 -2.80 0.34 -15.00
CA GLU A 62 -2.42 1.48 -15.85
C GLU A 62 -2.42 2.78 -15.05
N ARG A 63 -3.40 3.00 -14.17
CA ARG A 63 -3.39 4.16 -13.26
C ARG A 63 -2.21 4.12 -12.31
N LEU A 64 -1.86 2.94 -11.80
CA LEU A 64 -0.71 2.76 -10.93
C LEU A 64 0.61 3.10 -11.63
N ARG A 65 0.73 2.84 -12.94
CA ARG A 65 1.90 3.19 -13.76
C ARG A 65 1.99 4.69 -14.04
N ILE A 66 0.86 5.32 -14.36
CA ILE A 66 0.80 6.77 -14.66
C ILE A 66 1.10 7.59 -13.41
N HIS A 67 0.63 7.13 -12.24
CA HIS A 67 0.69 7.95 -11.05
C HIS A 67 2.10 8.09 -10.47
N ASP A 68 2.99 7.13 -10.69
CA ASP A 68 4.29 7.19 -10.05
C ASP A 68 5.31 6.21 -10.63
N SER A 69 6.42 6.76 -11.12
CA SER A 69 7.67 6.03 -11.31
C SER A 69 8.21 5.42 -10.00
N ARG A 70 7.70 5.84 -8.83
CA ARG A 70 7.93 5.22 -7.50
C ARG A 70 6.90 4.14 -7.14
N TYR A 71 5.73 4.09 -7.81
CA TYR A 71 4.69 3.07 -7.56
C TYR A 71 4.64 1.96 -8.62
N ALA A 72 5.42 2.05 -9.70
CA ALA A 72 5.62 0.94 -10.63
C ALA A 72 5.87 -0.34 -9.83
N LEU A 73 5.03 -1.35 -10.05
CA LEU A 73 5.17 -2.65 -9.41
C LEU A 73 6.56 -3.18 -9.76
N HIS A 74 7.50 -3.10 -8.82
CA HIS A 74 8.64 -4.00 -8.80
C HIS A 74 8.05 -5.39 -8.50
N ARG A 75 7.54 -6.04 -9.54
CA ARG A 75 7.21 -7.45 -9.50
C ARG A 75 8.53 -8.17 -9.20
N THR A 76 8.69 -8.49 -7.92
CA THR A 76 9.60 -9.51 -7.38
C THR A 76 11.07 -9.40 -7.78
N GLN A 77 11.87 -8.73 -6.94
CA GLN A 77 13.28 -9.09 -6.73
C GLN A 77 13.52 -9.66 -5.32
N THR A 78 12.70 -9.28 -4.33
CA THR A 78 12.86 -9.69 -2.91
C THR A 78 12.54 -11.15 -2.60
N ALA A 79 11.88 -11.89 -3.49
CA ALA A 79 11.73 -13.34 -3.34
C ALA A 79 13.00 -14.14 -3.71
N ARG A 80 14.02 -13.49 -4.30
CA ARG A 80 15.33 -14.09 -4.58
C ARG A 80 16.37 -13.81 -3.50
N ASP A 81 16.27 -12.67 -2.81
CA ASP A 81 17.32 -12.24 -1.87
C ASP A 81 17.07 -12.68 -0.41
N ALA A 82 15.86 -13.16 -0.08
CA ALA A 82 15.56 -13.71 1.26
C ALA A 82 16.22 -15.08 1.55
N ALA A 83 17.01 -15.61 0.62
CA ALA A 83 17.80 -16.84 0.82
C ALA A 83 19.21 -16.59 1.40
N ASP A 84 19.72 -15.35 1.42
CA ASP A 84 21.16 -15.09 1.63
C ASP A 84 21.52 -14.03 2.70
N GLY A 85 20.60 -13.64 3.59
CA GLY A 85 20.87 -12.51 4.49
C GLY A 85 20.39 -12.68 5.93
N GLU A 86 21.08 -13.51 6.72
CA GLU A 86 20.98 -13.51 8.18
C GLU A 86 21.27 -12.10 8.73
N LEU A 87 20.24 -11.39 9.22
CA LEU A 87 20.41 -10.11 9.90
C LEU A 87 20.45 -10.34 11.42
N SER A 88 21.68 -10.47 11.91
CA SER A 88 22.09 -10.36 13.30
C SER A 88 21.66 -8.99 13.87
N VAL A 89 20.97 -9.00 15.01
CA VAL A 89 20.65 -7.80 15.81
C VAL A 89 21.52 -7.83 17.07
N PRO A 90 22.39 -6.85 17.34
CA PRO A 90 23.12 -6.80 18.59
C PRO A 90 22.25 -6.24 19.72
N ALA A 91 22.46 -6.79 20.92
CA ALA A 91 21.82 -6.41 22.19
C ALA A 91 22.47 -5.18 22.84
#